data_AF-G5QGP9-F1
#
_entry.id   AF-G5QGP9-F1
#
_cell.length_a   1.000
_cell.length_b   1.000
_cell.length_c   1.000
_cell.angle_alpha   90.00
_cell.angle_beta   90.00
_cell.angle_gamma   90.00
#
_symmetry.space_group_name_H-M   'P 1'
#
loop_
_entity.id
_entity.type
_entity.pdbx_description
1 polymer ?
#
loop_
_entity_poly.entity_id
_entity_poly.type
_entity_poly.pdbx_seq_one_letter_code
_entity_poly.pdbx_strand_id
1 'polypeptide(L)'
;ARASDVLQQFLIEAVLVCLVGGALGISLSMFIAFMLQLFLPGWEIGFSLTALASAFLCSTFTGILFGWLPARNAARLDPVDALARE
;
A
#
# COMPACT_ATOMS: atom_id res chain seq x y z
N ALA A 1 -11.38 14.46 -20.45
CA ALA A 1 -10.25 14.28 -19.50
C ALA A 1 -9.00 13.98 -20.30
N ARG A 2 -7.83 14.53 -19.93
CA ARG A 2 -6.56 14.17 -20.57
C ARG A 2 -6.08 12.83 -20.00
N ALA A 3 -5.32 12.05 -20.75
CA ALA A 3 -4.76 10.77 -20.27
C ALA A 3 -3.92 10.92 -18.99
N SER A 4 -3.34 12.11 -18.78
CA SER A 4 -2.63 12.51 -17.55
C SER A 4 -3.52 12.50 -16.31
N ASP A 5 -4.80 12.84 -16.45
CA ASP A 5 -5.72 13.00 -15.32
C ASP A 5 -6.10 11.62 -14.77
N VAL A 6 -6.30 10.65 -15.66
CA VAL A 6 -6.58 9.24 -15.32
C VAL A 6 -5.36 8.60 -14.64
N LEU A 7 -4.15 8.88 -15.15
CA LEU A 7 -2.90 8.42 -14.54
C LEU A 7 -2.77 8.97 -13.10
N GLN A 8 -3.02 10.26 -12.91
CA GLN A 8 -2.93 10.89 -11.60
C GLN A 8 -3.98 10.34 -10.63
N GLN A 9 -5.21 10.10 -11.08
CA GLN A 9 -6.27 9.53 -10.25
C GLN A 9 -5.90 8.12 -9.76
N PHE A 10 -5.46 7.24 -10.65
CA PHE A 10 -5.05 5.88 -10.25
C PHE A 10 -3.83 5.89 -9.31
N LEU A 11 -2.87 6.79 -9.55
CA LEU A 11 -1.72 6.92 -8.68
C LEU A 11 -2.13 7.41 -7.28
N ILE A 12 -2.99 8.41 -7.20
CA ILE A 12 -3.53 8.90 -5.92
C ILE A 12 -4.28 7.78 -5.20
N GLU A 13 -5.13 7.03 -5.90
CA GLU A 13 -5.89 5.94 -5.31
C GLU A 13 -4.97 4.82 -4.78
N ALA A 14 -3.95 4.44 -5.55
CA ALA A 14 -2.94 3.48 -5.11
C ALA A 14 -2.18 3.96 -3.87
N VAL A 15 -1.72 5.23 -3.84
CA VAL A 15 -1.03 5.80 -2.68
C VAL A 15 -1.96 5.86 -1.46
N LEU A 16 -3.22 6.23 -1.65
CA LEU A 16 -4.21 6.34 -0.59
C LEU A 16 -4.51 4.96 0.02
N VAL A 17 -4.68 3.93 -0.81
CA VAL A 17 -4.82 2.53 -0.35
C VAL A 17 -3.57 2.07 0.42
N CYS A 18 -2.37 2.42 -0.04
CA CYS A 18 -1.12 2.08 0.66
C CYS A 18 -1.02 2.76 2.04
N LEU A 19 -1.39 4.04 2.13
CA LEU A 19 -1.38 4.79 3.39
C LEU A 19 -2.40 4.22 4.39
N VAL A 20 -3.62 3.93 3.92
CA VAL A 20 -4.66 3.32 4.76
C VAL A 20 -4.25 1.92 5.20
N GLY A 21 -3.72 1.10 4.28
CA GLY A 21 -3.22 -0.23 4.59
C GLY A 21 -2.07 -0.21 5.60
N GLY A 22 -1.12 0.72 5.44
CA GLY A 22 -0.01 0.91 6.38
C GLY A 22 -0.47 1.33 7.78
N ALA A 23 -1.40 2.28 7.86
CA ALA A 23 -1.98 2.73 9.13
C ALA A 23 -2.75 1.61 9.85
N LEU A 24 -3.54 0.83 9.11
CA LEU A 24 -4.26 -0.33 9.64
C LEU A 24 -3.29 -1.44 10.08
N GLY A 25 -2.25 -1.71 9.31
CA GLY A 25 -1.22 -2.70 9.65
C GLY A 25 -0.47 -2.36 10.93
N ILE A 26 -0.08 -1.09 11.10
CA ILE A 26 0.56 -0.60 12.33
C ILE A 26 -0.39 -0.74 13.53
N SER A 27 -1.65 -0.35 13.36
CA SER A 27 -2.67 -0.45 14.42
C SER A 27 -2.90 -1.90 14.84
N LEU A 28 -3.01 -2.80 13.86
CA LEU A 28 -3.19 -4.24 14.10
C LEU A 28 -1.97 -4.87 14.78
N SER A 29 -0.76 -4.47 14.38
CA SER A 29 0.49 -4.92 15.02
C SER A 29 0.55 -4.54 16.50
N MET A 30 0.22 -3.28 16.84
CA MET A 30 0.13 -2.85 18.24
C MET A 30 -0.95 -3.62 19.01
N PHE A 31 -2.11 -3.85 18.41
CA PHE A 31 -3.19 -4.62 19.04
C PHE A 31 -2.77 -6.06 19.36
N ILE A 32 -2.12 -6.74 18.41
CA ILE A 32 -1.62 -8.11 18.62
C ILE A 32 -0.55 -8.12 19.72
N ALA A 33 0.38 -7.17 19.71
CA ALA A 33 1.42 -7.10 20.73
C ALA A 33 0.83 -6.86 22.13
N PHE A 34 -0.18 -5.99 22.25
CA PHE A 34 -0.90 -5.77 23.51
C PHE A 34 -1.62 -7.03 23.99
N MET A 35 -2.32 -7.74 23.10
CA MET A 35 -2.96 -9.01 23.44
C MET A 35 -1.94 -10.04 23.91
N LEU A 36 -0.82 -10.20 23.19
CA LEU A 36 0.21 -11.16 23.57
C LEU A 36 0.86 -10.81 24.92
N GLN A 37 1.09 -9.54 25.23
CA GLN A 37 1.57 -9.11 26.55
C GLN A 37 0.59 -9.47 27.67
N LEU A 38 -0.73 -9.40 27.40
CA LEU A 38 -1.76 -9.74 28.38
C LEU A 38 -1.84 -11.26 28.62
N PHE A 39 -1.69 -12.07 27.58
CA PHE A 39 -1.81 -13.54 27.67
C PHE A 39 -0.49 -14.24 28.06
N LEU A 40 0.67 -13.63 27.82
CA LEU A 40 2.00 -14.21 28.06
C LEU A 40 2.86 -13.27 28.94
N PRO A 41 2.49 -13.06 30.22
CA PRO A 41 3.25 -12.23 31.14
C PRO A 41 4.64 -12.86 31.38
N GLY A 42 5.67 -12.29 30.76
CA GLY A 42 7.06 -12.77 30.82
C GLY A 42 7.75 -12.88 29.46
N TRP A 43 7.00 -12.80 28.35
CA TRP A 43 7.58 -12.76 27.01
C TRP A 43 7.72 -11.32 26.53
N GLU A 44 8.95 -10.80 26.54
CA GLU A 44 9.23 -9.46 26.01
C GLU A 44 9.17 -9.47 24.48
N ILE A 45 8.11 -8.90 23.93
CA ILE A 45 8.02 -8.63 22.49
C ILE A 45 8.92 -7.43 22.19
N GLY A 46 10.13 -7.72 21.70
CA GLY A 46 11.07 -6.71 21.24
C GLY A 46 10.67 -6.17 19.86
N PHE A 47 10.24 -4.91 19.81
CA PHE A 47 10.08 -4.21 18.54
C PHE A 47 11.45 -3.76 18.04
N SER A 48 11.98 -4.44 17.02
CA SER A 48 13.19 -3.98 16.35
C SER A 48 12.86 -2.84 15.39
N LEU A 49 13.55 -1.71 15.54
CA LEU A 49 13.44 -0.58 14.62
C LEU A 49 13.81 -0.99 13.18
N THR A 50 14.73 -1.94 13.01
CA THR A 50 15.10 -2.47 11.69
C THR A 50 14.00 -3.30 11.05
N ALA A 51 13.22 -4.06 11.85
CA ALA A 51 12.10 -4.84 11.36
C ALA A 51 10.91 -3.94 10.98
N LEU A 52 10.67 -2.88 11.76
CA LEU A 52 9.68 -1.86 11.41
C LEU A 52 10.06 -1.13 10.11
N ALA A 53 11.32 -0.71 9.99
CA ALA A 53 11.81 -0.03 8.80
C ALA A 53 11.76 -0.93 7.55
N SER A 54 12.14 -2.21 7.66
CA SER A 54 12.08 -3.15 6.53
C SER A 54 10.64 -3.47 6.12
N ALA A 55 9.72 -3.63 7.09
CA ALA A 55 8.30 -3.82 6.81
C ALA A 55 7.69 -2.60 6.11
N PHE A 56 8.00 -1.38 6.58
CA PHE A 56 7.53 -0.15 5.96
C PHE A 56 8.08 0.04 4.54
N LEU A 57 9.37 -0.23 4.34
CA LEU A 57 10.01 -0.19 3.02
C LEU A 57 9.39 -1.22 2.07
N CYS A 58 9.19 -2.47 2.52
CA CYS A 58 8.53 -3.48 1.70
C CYS A 58 7.11 -3.05 1.33
N SER A 59 6.29 -2.63 2.30
CA SER A 59 4.91 -2.20 2.03
C SER A 59 4.86 -1.03 1.04
N THR A 60 5.74 -0.04 1.21
CA THR A 60 5.83 1.13 0.33
C THR A 60 6.29 0.73 -1.07
N PHE A 61 7.32 -0.11 -1.16
CA PHE A 61 7.86 -0.59 -2.43
C PHE A 61 6.82 -1.40 -3.20
N THR A 62 6.16 -2.37 -2.54
CA THR A 62 5.08 -3.16 -3.12
C THR A 62 3.92 -2.28 -3.58
N GLY A 63 3.53 -1.27 -2.78
CA GLY A 63 2.51 -0.30 -3.12
C GLY A 63 2.82 0.55 -4.35
N ILE A 64 4.05 1.07 -4.43
CA ILE A 64 4.51 1.84 -5.60
C ILE A 64 4.57 0.93 -6.83
N LEU A 65 5.08 -0.29 -6.70
CA LEU A 65 5.20 -1.22 -7.82
C LEU A 65 3.83 -1.56 -8.41
N PHE A 66 2.88 -1.95 -7.56
CA PHE A 66 1.52 -2.30 -8.00
C PHE A 66 0.66 -1.09 -8.35
N GLY A 67 0.97 0.12 -7.90
CA GLY A 67 0.28 1.35 -8.33
C GLY A 67 0.82 1.90 -9.65
N TRP A 68 2.14 1.88 -9.83
CA TRP A 68 2.80 2.51 -10.98
C TRP A 68 2.72 1.67 -12.26
N LEU A 69 2.85 0.34 -12.17
CA LEU A 69 2.75 -0.56 -13.34
C LEU A 69 1.39 -0.47 -14.05
N PRO A 70 0.24 -0.59 -13.39
CA PRO A 70 -1.06 -0.48 -14.06
C PRO A 70 -1.34 0.96 -14.50
N ALA A 71 -0.96 1.97 -13.72
CA ALA A 71 -1.13 3.37 -14.11
C ALA A 71 -0.37 3.68 -15.42
N ARG A 72 0.88 3.20 -15.53
CA ARG A 72 1.68 3.34 -16.77
C ARG A 72 1.06 2.61 -17.96
N ASN A 73 0.46 1.45 -17.74
CA ASN A 73 -0.26 0.71 -18.79
C ASN A 73 -1.56 1.43 -19.20
N ALA A 74 -2.29 2.01 -18.26
CA ALA A 74 -3.50 2.80 -18.51
C ALA A 74 -3.22 4.07 -19.33
N ALA A 75 -2.14 4.78 -19.02
CA ALA A 75 -1.75 5.99 -19.77
C ALA A 75 -1.23 5.72 -21.19
N ARG A 76 -0.93 4.46 -21.53
CA ARG A 76 -0.49 4.03 -22.87
C ARG A 76 -1.60 3.43 -23.72
N LEU A 77 -2.80 3.26 -23.17
CA LEU A 77 -3.95 2.78 -23.94
C LEU A 77 -4.44 3.90 -24.87
N ASP A 78 -4.54 3.57 -26.17
CA ASP A 78 -5.10 4.48 -27.16
C ASP A 78 -6.59 4.71 -26.84
N PRO A 79 -7.04 5.97 -26.74
CA PRO A 79 -8.41 6.28 -26.33
C PRO A 79 -9.46 5.73 -27.31
N VAL A 80 -9.08 5.47 -28.56
CA VAL A 80 -9.93 4.85 -29.57
C VAL A 80 -10.19 3.36 -29.26
N ASP A 81 -9.17 2.62 -28.84
CA ASP A 81 -9.31 1.21 -28.43
C ASP A 81 -10.07 1.05 -27.09
N ALA A 82 -9.93 2.06 -26.20
CA ALA A 82 -10.67 2.08 -24.94
C ALA A 82 -12.18 2.32 -25.14
N LEU A 83 -12.57 3.10 -26.16
CA LEU A 83 -13.98 3.30 -26.54
C LEU A 83 -14.53 2.21 -27.47
N ALA A 84 -13.68 1.56 -28.27
CA ALA A 84 -14.08 0.49 -29.17
C ALA A 84 -14.26 -0.87 -28.45
N ARG A 85 -13.78 -1.00 -27.21
CA ARG A 85 -14.13 -2.08 -26.29
C ARG A 85 -15.48 -1.78 -25.61
N GLU A 86 -16.54 -1.72 -26.39
CA GLU A 86 -17.90 -2.08 -25.96
C GLU A 86 -18.32 -3.39 -26.65
#